data_AF-A0A7X1KB68-F1
#
_entry.id   AF-A0A7X1KB68-F1
#
_cell.length_a   1.000
_cell.length_b   1.000
_cell.length_c   1.000
_cell.angle_alpha   90.00
_cell.angle_beta   90.00
_cell.angle_gamma   90.00
#
_symmetry.space_group_name_H-M   'P 1'
#
loop_
_entity.id
_entity.type
_entity.pdbx_description
1 polymer ?
#
loop_
_entity_poly.entity_id
_entity_poly.type
_entity_poly.pdbx_seq_one_letter_code
_entity_poly.pdbx_strand_id
1 'polypeptide(L)' 'MHVKDVARGNKVNHEIEMTPAEVGSGVFDWKRILPAAHRAGVEHYFVEQEPPFSMPRIDSAAKSYTFLAELVA' A
#
# COMPACT_ATOMS: atom_id res chain seq x y z
N MET A 1 7.90 7.75 3.34
CA MET A 1 7.68 6.65 2.38
C MET A 1 6.18 6.52 2.12
N HIS A 2 5.79 6.44 0.85
CA HIS A 2 4.39 6.17 0.50
C HIS A 2 4.13 4.67 0.61
N VAL A 3 3.11 4.31 1.35
CA VAL A 3 2.66 2.94 1.57
C VAL A 3 1.45 2.74 0.66
N LYS A 4 1.68 2.16 -0.51
CA LYS A 4 0.68 1.93 -1.57
C LYS A 4 0.88 0.55 -2.17
N ASP A 5 -0.20 -0.10 -2.59
CA ASP A 5 -0.15 -1.46 -3.13
C ASP A 5 -0.74 -1.54 -4.54
N VAL A 6 -0.41 -2.60 -5.25
CA VAL A 6 -0.93 -2.87 -6.59
C VAL A 6 -1.55 -4.25 -6.65
N ALA A 7 -2.64 -4.36 -7.40
CA ALA A 7 -3.32 -5.63 -7.58
C ALA A 7 -2.44 -6.63 -8.35
N ARG A 8 -2.72 -7.92 -8.17
CA ARG A 8 -2.12 -8.97 -8.99
C ARG A 8 -2.43 -8.72 -10.47
N GLY A 9 -1.43 -8.85 -11.32
CA GLY A 9 -1.56 -8.56 -12.76
C GLY A 9 -1.37 -7.09 -13.13
N ASN A 10 -1.00 -6.22 -12.17
CA ASN A 10 -0.52 -4.88 -12.48
C ASN A 10 0.61 -4.92 -13.52
N LYS A 11 0.49 -4.14 -14.59
CA LYS A 11 1.46 -4.14 -15.70
C LYS A 11 2.72 -3.39 -15.32
N VAL A 12 3.88 -3.95 -15.66
CA VAL A 12 5.14 -3.20 -15.62
C VAL A 12 5.19 -2.28 -16.84
N ASN A 13 5.35 -0.98 -16.60
CA ASN A 13 5.31 0.03 -17.65
C ASN A 13 6.03 1.33 -17.21
N HIS A 14 6.20 2.27 -18.14
CA HIS A 14 6.74 3.62 -17.89
C HIS A 14 5.69 4.73 -18.02
N GLU A 15 4.42 4.37 -18.25
CA GLU A 15 3.31 5.28 -18.55
C GLU A 15 2.50 5.66 -17.30
N ILE A 16 2.96 5.27 -16.11
CA ILE A 16 2.24 5.45 -14.83
C ILE A 16 0.85 4.76 -14.88
N GLU A 17 0.70 3.72 -15.72
CA GLU A 17 -0.50 2.88 -15.71
C GLU A 17 -0.44 1.98 -14.48
N MET A 18 -1.47 2.03 -13.64
CA MET A 18 -1.52 1.24 -12.41
C MET A 18 -2.92 0.65 -12.19
N THR A 19 -2.95 -0.59 -11.75
CA THR A 19 -4.11 -1.26 -11.18
C THR A 19 -3.92 -1.27 -9.66
N PRO A 20 -4.43 -0.25 -8.95
CA PRO A 20 -4.10 -0.08 -7.54
C PRO A 20 -4.90 -1.06 -6.67
N ALA A 21 -4.40 -1.33 -5.47
CA ALA A 21 -5.09 -2.09 -4.43
C ALA A 21 -4.84 -1.45 -3.07
N GLU A 22 -5.79 -1.61 -2.13
CA GLU A 22 -5.55 -1.23 -0.75
C GLU A 22 -4.35 -1.97 -0.17
N VAL A 23 -3.62 -1.33 0.74
CA VAL A 23 -2.45 -1.91 1.42
C VAL A 23 -2.85 -3.22 2.10
N GLY A 24 -2.14 -4.30 1.76
CA GLY A 24 -2.42 -5.66 2.25
C GLY A 24 -3.41 -6.47 1.42
N SER A 25 -4.03 -5.87 0.40
CA SER A 25 -4.86 -6.57 -0.60
C SER A 25 -4.14 -6.80 -1.93
N GLY A 26 -2.94 -6.24 -2.09
CA GLY A 26 -2.15 -6.34 -3.32
C GLY A 26 -1.07 -7.42 -3.28
N VAL A 27 0.09 -7.11 -3.84
CA VAL A 27 1.18 -8.08 -4.06
C VAL A 27 2.43 -7.79 -3.24
N PHE A 28 2.49 -6.65 -2.54
CA PHE A 28 3.65 -6.30 -1.73
C PHE A 28 3.68 -7.03 -0.38
N ASP A 29 4.86 -7.53 -0.01
CA ASP A 29 5.11 -8.15 1.29
C ASP A 29 5.46 -7.09 2.35
N TRP A 30 4.43 -6.45 2.89
CA TRP A 30 4.57 -5.39 3.88
C TRP A 30 5.21 -5.84 5.19
N LYS A 31 5.05 -7.12 5.57
CA LYS A 31 5.69 -7.70 6.75
C LYS A 31 7.21 -7.69 6.63
N ARG A 32 7.75 -7.76 5.42
CA ARG A 32 9.18 -7.65 5.14
C ARG A 32 9.62 -6.22 4.84
N ILE A 33 8.82 -5.46 4.08
CA ILE A 33 9.17 -4.11 3.62
C ILE A 33 9.23 -3.12 4.79
N LEU A 34 8.21 -3.07 5.67
CA LEU A 34 8.15 -2.06 6.73
C LEU A 34 9.34 -2.16 7.71
N PRO A 35 9.73 -3.35 8.23
CA PRO A 35 10.92 -3.45 9.07
C PRO A 35 12.22 -3.10 8.33
N ALA A 36 12.32 -3.39 7.04
CA ALA A 36 13.48 -3.04 6.24
C ALA A 36 13.60 -1.51 6.04
N ALA A 37 12.48 -0.83 5.74
CA ALA A 37 12.42 0.62 5.64
C ALA A 37 12.79 1.29 6.97
N HIS A 38 12.28 0.79 8.09
CA HIS A 38 12.63 1.30 9.41
C HIS A 38 14.13 1.14 9.70
N ARG A 39 14.73 -0.04 9.44
CA ARG A 39 16.18 -0.26 9.59
C ARG A 39 17.02 0.62 8.66
N ALA A 40 16.47 1.04 7.52
CA ALA A 40 17.13 1.95 6.60
C ALA A 40 16.98 3.44 7.01
N GLY A 41 16.33 3.74 8.14
CA GLY A 41 16.19 5.10 8.67
C GLY A 41 14.97 5.86 8.15
N VAL A 42 13.96 5.17 7.60
CA VAL A 42 12.70 5.84 7.22
C VAL A 42 11.88 6.14 8.48
N GLU A 43 11.63 7.43 8.73
CA GLU A 43 10.93 7.91 9.92
C GLU A 43 9.43 8.18 9.70
N HIS A 44 9.02 8.46 8.46
CA HIS A 44 7.64 8.85 8.14
C HIS A 44 7.01 7.96 7.07
N TYR A 45 5.77 7.55 7.31
CA TYR A 45 5.00 6.61 6.49
C TYR A 45 3.61 7.19 6.24
N PHE A 46 3.20 7.26 4.99
CA PHE A 46 1.91 7.79 4.60
C PHE A 46 1.21 6.79 3.70
N VAL A 47 0.00 6.37 4.07
CA VAL A 47 -0.86 5.57 3.18
C VAL A 47 -1.27 6.46 2.02
N GLU A 48 -1.00 5.99 0.80
CA GLU A 48 -1.39 6.68 -0.42
C GLU A 48 -2.18 5.72 -1.31
N GLN A 49 -3.40 6.13 -1.67
CA GLN A 49 -4.25 5.40 -2.60
C GLN A 49 -4.60 6.32 -3.77
N GLU A 50 -4.32 5.86 -4.98
CA GLU A 50 -4.62 6.58 -6.22
C GLU A 50 -5.82 5.96 -6.93
N PRO A 51 -6.54 6.72 -7.79
CA PRO A 51 -7.59 6.17 -8.64
C PRO A 51 -7.06 5.07 -9.58
N PRO A 52 -7.94 4.16 -10.07
CA PRO A 52 -9.36 4.08 -9.77
C PRO A 52 -9.64 3.51 -8.37
N PHE A 53 -10.73 3.99 -7.77
CA PHE A 53 -11.25 3.45 -6.51
C PHE A 53 -12.43 2.51 -6.81
N SER A 54 -12.41 1.31 -6.24
CA SER A 54 -13.52 0.35 -6.31
C SER A 54 -14.57 0.54 -5.20
N MET A 55 -14.26 1.40 -4.22
CA MET A 55 -15.07 1.72 -3.04
C MET A 55 -14.91 3.18 -2.63
N PRO A 56 -15.72 3.72 -1.71
CA PRO A 56 -15.53 5.06 -1.18
C PRO A 56 -14.12 5.26 -0.61
N ARG A 57 -13.57 6.46 -0.79
CA ARG A 57 -12.16 6.76 -0.41
C ARG A 57 -11.89 6.54 1.08
N ILE A 58 -12.87 6.84 1.93
CA ILE A 58 -12.74 6.63 3.38
C ILE A 58 -12.67 5.15 3.73
N ASP A 59 -13.44 4.31 3.03
CA ASP A 59 -13.44 2.85 3.25
C ASP A 59 -12.12 2.22 2.76
N SER A 60 -11.59 2.71 1.64
CA SER A 60 -10.28 2.30 1.11
C SER A 60 -9.13 2.64 2.09
N ALA A 61 -9.17 3.85 2.67
CA ALA A 61 -8.24 4.26 3.72
C ALA A 61 -8.40 3.42 5.00
N ALA A 62 -9.63 3.17 5.45
CA ALA A 62 -9.93 2.35 6.62
C ALA A 62 -9.44 0.91 6.44
N LYS A 63 -9.63 0.32 5.26
CA LYS A 63 -9.16 -1.03 4.94
C LYS A 63 -7.64 -1.14 4.98
N SER A 64 -6.93 -0.16 4.40
CA SER A 64 -5.47 -0.07 4.48
C SER A 64 -4.98 0.08 5.92
N TYR A 65 -5.67 0.91 6.72
CA TYR A 65 -5.37 1.08 8.15
C TYR A 65 -5.54 -0.22 8.92
N THR A 66 -6.65 -0.95 8.74
CA THR A 66 -6.92 -2.21 9.45
C THR A 66 -5.79 -3.21 9.25
N PHE A 67 -5.36 -3.44 8.00
CA PHE A 67 -4.24 -4.34 7.72
C PHE A 67 -2.94 -3.87 8.39
N LEU A 68 -2.60 -2.58 8.29
CA LEU A 68 -1.37 -2.05 8.88
C LEU A 68 -1.39 -2.12 10.42
N ALA A 69 -2.54 -1.87 11.05
CA ALA A 69 -2.70 -1.96 12.50
C ALA A 69 -2.49 -3.39 13.01
N GLU A 70 -2.82 -4.42 12.22
CA GLU A 70 -2.54 -5.82 12.55
C GLU A 70 -1.05 -6.19 12.42
N LEU A 71 -0.28 -5.44 11.63
CA LEU A 71 1.17 -5.66 11.48
C LEU A 71 2.01 -5.03 12.59
N VAL A 72 1.45 -4.03 13.29
CA VAL A 72 2.10 -3.37 14.42
C VAL A 72 1.77 -4.18 15.68
N ALA A 73 2.61 -5.17 15.97
CA ALA A 73 2.63 -5.91 17.23
C ALA A 73 4.05 -5.92 17.80
#